data_AF-A0A453HWN2-F1
#
_entry.id   AF-A0A453HWN2-F1
#
_cell.length_a   1.000
_cell.length_b   1.000
_cell.length_c   1.000
_cell.angle_alpha   90.00
_cell.angle_beta   90.00
_cell.angle_gamma   90.00
#
_symmetry.space_group_name_H-M   'P 1'
#
loop_
_entity.id
_entity.type
_entity.pdbx_description
1 polymer ?
#
loop_
_entity_poly.entity_id
_entity_poly.type
_entity_poly.pdbx_seq_one_letter_code
_entity_poly.pdbx_strand_id
1 'polypeptide(L)'
;RSGTVPGVGLVHAPFSLLPTRFPASFWKQACELTRIFNELVDRVSLDGKFLQGSLSRTKKVEDFTAWLLEIHAKMMAVNKKEDLNQYSEVLGLDSERIPRNWAASQFAEALGKAWVEYNNESAVVTMVVQAEERNMYDQYWLINHLKESYPFVMYYLFPFAANL
;
A
#
# COMPACT_ATOMS: atom_id res chain seq x y z
N ARG A 1 13.12 10.54 21.22
CA ARG A 1 13.96 10.11 20.06
C ARG A 1 13.11 10.29 18.81
N SER A 2 13.69 10.56 17.65
CA SER A 2 12.93 10.67 16.39
C SER A 2 12.18 9.35 16.12
N GLY A 3 10.88 9.40 15.83
CA GLY A 3 10.03 8.22 15.56
C GLY A 3 8.91 7.93 16.57
N THR A 4 8.93 8.54 17.77
CA THR A 4 7.87 8.32 18.79
C THR A 4 6.95 9.51 19.01
N VAL A 5 7.44 10.73 18.79
CA VAL A 5 6.67 11.96 18.94
C VAL A 5 6.79 12.77 17.64
N PRO A 6 5.66 13.08 16.96
CA PRO A 6 5.69 13.92 15.78
C PRO A 6 6.20 15.32 16.14
N GLY A 7 7.06 15.87 15.29
CA GLY A 7 7.57 17.24 15.37
C GLY A 7 8.92 17.38 16.09
N VAL A 8 9.47 16.29 16.64
CA VAL A 8 10.70 16.32 17.44
C VAL A 8 11.82 15.54 16.77
N GLY A 9 13.03 16.13 16.71
CA GLY A 9 14.22 15.45 16.17
C GLY A 9 14.11 15.17 14.67
N LEU A 10 13.53 16.12 13.93
CA LEU A 10 13.39 16.05 12.49
C LEU A 10 14.74 16.20 11.81
N VAL A 11 14.99 15.35 10.82
CA VAL A 11 16.12 15.44 9.90
C VAL A 11 15.57 15.34 8.49
N HIS A 12 16.26 15.93 7.51
CA HIS A 12 15.85 15.76 6.12
C HIS A 12 15.90 14.27 5.73
N ALA A 13 14.96 13.83 4.89
CA ALA A 13 15.10 12.52 4.24
C ALA A 13 16.38 12.52 3.39
N PRO A 14 17.11 11.40 3.29
CA PRO A 14 18.24 11.32 2.36
C PRO A 14 17.77 11.62 0.93
N PHE A 15 18.43 12.57 0.24
CA PHE A 15 18.09 12.95 -1.13
C PHE A 15 19.35 13.12 -1.98
N SER A 16 19.21 12.87 -3.29
CA SER A 16 20.26 13.15 -4.27
C SER A 16 20.23 14.62 -4.66
N LEU A 17 21.40 15.26 -4.77
CA LEU A 17 21.50 16.67 -5.17
C LEU A 17 21.08 16.92 -6.63
N LEU A 18 21.21 15.91 -7.50
CA LEU A 18 20.85 15.98 -8.91
C LEU A 18 19.94 14.80 -9.28
N PRO A 19 19.00 14.99 -10.22
CA PRO A 19 18.17 13.91 -10.71
C PRO A 19 19.00 12.88 -11.48
N THR A 20 18.64 11.61 -11.34
CA THR A 20 19.26 10.51 -12.08
C THR A 20 18.83 10.57 -13.56
N ARG A 21 19.80 10.54 -14.48
CA ARG A 21 19.50 10.39 -15.91
C ARG A 21 18.99 8.98 -16.17
N PHE A 22 17.80 8.87 -16.76
CA PHE A 22 17.17 7.58 -17.06
C PHE A 22 16.58 7.56 -18.48
N PRO A 23 16.74 6.49 -19.27
CA PRO A 23 16.20 6.42 -20.62
C PRO A 23 14.67 6.51 -20.65
N ALA A 24 14.13 7.43 -21.46
CA ALA A 24 12.68 7.63 -21.58
C ALA A 24 11.94 6.39 -22.11
N SER A 25 12.59 5.59 -22.97
CA SER A 25 12.04 4.33 -23.48
C SER A 25 11.77 3.33 -22.35
N PHE A 26 12.72 3.15 -21.44
CA PHE A 26 12.56 2.25 -20.29
C PHE A 26 11.56 2.79 -19.27
N TRP A 27 11.49 4.11 -19.09
CA TRP A 27 10.47 4.73 -18.24
C TRP A 27 9.07 4.43 -18.77
N LYS A 28 8.83 4.68 -20.06
CA LYS A 28 7.54 4.42 -20.70
C LYS A 28 7.17 2.94 -20.64
N GLN A 29 8.13 2.05 -20.90
CA GLN A 29 7.92 0.61 -20.78
C GLN A 29 7.51 0.21 -19.36
N ALA A 30 8.15 0.77 -18.33
CA ALA A 30 7.77 0.51 -16.94
C ALA A 30 6.33 0.97 -16.65
N CYS A 31 5.95 2.16 -17.12
CA CYS A 31 4.57 2.67 -16.98
C CYS A 31 3.53 1.77 -17.67
N GLU A 32 3.84 1.29 -18.88
CA GLU A 32 2.97 0.37 -19.63
C GLU A 32 2.83 -0.99 -18.93
N LEU A 33 3.92 -1.49 -18.34
CA LEU A 33 3.94 -2.75 -17.60
C LEU A 33 3.12 -2.69 -16.31
N THR A 34 3.01 -1.55 -15.64
CA THR A 34 2.29 -1.40 -14.36
C THR A 34 0.88 -1.99 -14.40
N ARG A 35 0.11 -1.74 -15.46
CA ARG A 35 -1.27 -2.27 -15.56
C ARG A 35 -1.30 -3.79 -15.73
N ILE A 36 -0.42 -4.32 -16.57
CA ILE A 36 -0.30 -5.77 -16.79
C ILE A 36 0.13 -6.47 -15.50
N PHE A 37 1.05 -5.88 -14.75
CA PHE A 37 1.49 -6.40 -13.46
C PHE A 37 0.37 -6.35 -12.41
N ASN A 38 -0.42 -5.28 -12.34
CA ASN A 38 -1.54 -5.19 -11.40
C ASN A 38 -2.57 -6.32 -11.66
N GLU A 39 -2.94 -6.55 -12.93
CA GLU A 39 -3.83 -7.65 -13.32
C GLU A 39 -3.22 -9.04 -13.07
N LEU A 40 -1.91 -9.17 -13.23
CA LEU A 40 -1.21 -10.43 -12.92
C LEU A 40 -1.24 -10.70 -11.41
N VAL A 41 -0.92 -9.72 -10.58
CA VAL A 41 -0.94 -9.85 -9.12
C VAL A 41 -2.35 -10.19 -8.64
N ASP A 42 -3.37 -9.50 -9.15
CA ASP A 42 -4.77 -9.79 -8.83
C ASP A 42 -5.13 -11.26 -9.15
N ARG A 43 -4.89 -11.70 -10.39
CA ARG A 43 -5.20 -13.08 -10.79
C ARG A 43 -4.42 -14.14 -10.02
N VAL A 44 -3.14 -13.88 -9.73
CA VAL A 44 -2.32 -14.79 -8.92
C VAL A 44 -2.79 -14.81 -7.46
N SER A 45 -3.24 -13.68 -6.92
CA SER A 45 -3.74 -13.59 -5.54
C SER A 45 -5.01 -14.42 -5.31
N LEU A 46 -5.84 -14.57 -6.35
CA LEU A 46 -7.06 -15.38 -6.33
C LEU A 46 -6.78 -16.89 -6.41
N ASP A 47 -5.61 -17.31 -6.91
CA ASP A 47 -5.21 -18.72 -6.94
C ASP A 47 -4.51 -19.14 -5.64
N GLY A 48 -5.32 -19.34 -4.61
CA GLY A 48 -4.84 -19.78 -3.31
C GLY A 48 -4.12 -21.14 -3.32
N LYS A 49 -4.47 -22.04 -4.26
CA LYS A 49 -3.77 -23.34 -4.40
C LYS A 49 -2.36 -23.14 -4.95
N PHE A 50 -2.22 -22.27 -5.95
CA PHE A 50 -0.93 -21.89 -6.50
C PHE A 50 -0.03 -21.23 -5.43
N LEU A 51 -0.55 -20.29 -4.63
CA LEU A 51 0.21 -19.63 -3.58
C LEU A 51 0.71 -20.61 -2.52
N GLN A 52 -0.19 -21.47 -1.99
CA GLN A 52 0.15 -22.48 -0.99
C GLN A 52 1.14 -23.52 -1.52
N GLY A 53 0.97 -23.95 -2.77
CA GLY A 53 1.89 -24.89 -3.43
C GLY A 53 3.28 -24.29 -3.62
N SER A 54 3.36 -23.08 -4.17
CA SER A 54 4.62 -22.39 -4.49
C SER A 54 5.45 -22.07 -3.25
N LEU A 55 4.80 -21.69 -2.14
CA LEU A 55 5.48 -21.31 -0.89
C LEU A 55 5.61 -22.47 0.12
N SER A 56 5.21 -23.69 -0.25
CA SER A 56 5.23 -24.87 0.64
C SER A 56 6.62 -25.25 1.16
N ARG A 57 7.69 -24.98 0.38
CA ARG A 57 9.08 -25.20 0.81
C ARG A 57 9.53 -24.12 1.78
N THR A 58 9.21 -22.86 1.49
CA THR A 58 9.52 -21.70 2.33
C THR A 58 8.86 -21.81 3.71
N LYS A 59 7.62 -22.32 3.75
CA LYS A 59 6.90 -22.60 5.01
C LYS A 59 7.69 -23.44 6.01
N LYS A 60 8.57 -24.35 5.54
CA LYS A 60 9.31 -25.27 6.41
C LYS A 60 10.55 -24.64 7.05
N VAL A 61 11.00 -23.51 6.51
CA VAL A 61 12.29 -22.90 6.85
C VAL A 61 12.16 -21.48 7.40
N GLU A 62 10.96 -20.90 7.38
CA GLU A 62 10.74 -19.49 7.70
C GLU A 62 9.38 -19.31 8.41
N ASP A 63 9.45 -18.97 9.71
CA ASP A 63 8.30 -18.94 10.62
C ASP A 63 7.30 -17.82 10.28
N PHE A 64 7.77 -16.66 9.80
CA PHE A 64 6.89 -15.54 9.46
C PHE A 64 6.02 -15.88 8.25
N THR A 65 6.61 -16.42 7.17
CA THR A 65 5.88 -16.90 5.99
C THR A 65 4.96 -18.06 6.35
N ALA A 66 5.37 -18.95 7.26
CA ALA A 66 4.51 -20.03 7.73
C ALA A 66 3.23 -19.49 8.38
N TRP A 67 3.36 -18.49 9.25
CA TRP A 67 2.23 -17.81 9.88
C TRP A 67 1.33 -17.06 8.88
N LEU A 68 1.90 -16.35 7.91
CA LEU A 68 1.13 -15.71 6.84
C LEU A 68 0.32 -16.72 6.02
N LEU A 69 0.92 -17.88 5.70
CA LEU A 69 0.23 -18.95 4.98
C LEU A 69 -0.89 -19.58 5.80
N GLU A 70 -0.79 -19.60 7.13
CA GLU A 70 -1.86 -20.05 8.01
C GLU A 70 -3.03 -19.09 8.05
N ILE A 71 -2.80 -17.78 8.11
CA ILE A 71 -3.86 -16.76 7.98
C ILE A 71 -4.56 -16.92 6.64
N HIS A 72 -3.79 -17.01 5.56
CA HIS A 72 -4.33 -17.22 4.23
C HIS A 72 -5.19 -18.50 4.16
N ALA A 73 -4.72 -19.62 4.70
CA ALA A 73 -5.48 -20.88 4.73
C ALA A 73 -6.80 -20.75 5.51
N LYS A 74 -6.80 -20.03 6.64
CA LYS A 74 -8.03 -19.73 7.40
C LYS A 74 -9.00 -18.86 6.59
N MET A 75 -8.51 -17.84 5.90
CA MET A 75 -9.34 -16.97 5.05
C MET A 75 -9.99 -17.75 3.90
N MET A 76 -9.26 -18.68 3.26
CA MET A 76 -9.82 -19.56 2.24
C MET A 76 -10.92 -20.48 2.80
N ALA A 77 -10.73 -21.01 4.01
CA ALA A 77 -11.72 -21.90 4.64
C ALA A 77 -13.03 -21.18 4.98
N VAL A 78 -12.97 -19.88 5.29
CA VAL A 78 -14.13 -19.02 5.57
C VAL A 78 -14.88 -18.63 4.28
N ASN A 79 -14.31 -18.88 3.10
CA ASN A 79 -14.87 -18.53 1.78
C ASN A 79 -15.39 -17.07 1.71
N LYS A 80 -14.64 -16.14 2.32
CA LYS A 80 -15.01 -14.73 2.33
C LYS A 80 -14.80 -14.16 0.93
N LYS A 81 -15.88 -13.65 0.32
CA LYS A 81 -15.80 -12.94 -0.96
C LYS A 81 -15.24 -11.53 -0.70
N GLU A 82 -14.15 -11.19 -1.36
CA GLU A 82 -13.59 -9.83 -1.35
C GLU A 82 -13.81 -9.23 -2.74
N ASP A 83 -14.86 -8.42 -2.90
CA ASP A 83 -15.18 -7.70 -4.15
C ASP A 83 -14.64 -6.25 -4.04
N LEU A 84 -13.46 -5.98 -4.63
CA LEU A 84 -12.90 -4.61 -4.76
C LEU A 84 -12.30 -4.40 -6.16
N ASN A 85 -13.03 -4.74 -7.21
CA ASN A 85 -12.43 -4.98 -8.54
C ASN A 85 -12.51 -3.82 -9.56
N GLN A 86 -12.88 -2.58 -9.19
CA GLN A 86 -13.36 -1.63 -10.22
C GLN A 86 -12.46 -0.47 -10.66
N TYR A 87 -11.22 -0.31 -10.19
CA TYR A 87 -10.43 0.90 -10.53
C TYR A 87 -8.98 0.66 -10.96
N SER A 88 -8.75 -0.21 -11.95
CA SER A 88 -7.42 -0.42 -12.56
C SER A 88 -7.06 0.56 -13.71
N GLU A 89 -8.00 1.43 -14.15
CA GLU A 89 -7.87 2.13 -15.44
C GLU A 89 -7.37 3.59 -15.39
N VAL A 90 -7.20 4.21 -14.21
CA VAL A 90 -7.15 5.70 -14.10
C VAL A 90 -5.74 6.32 -14.05
N LEU A 91 -4.68 5.71 -14.56
CA LEU A 91 -3.30 6.24 -14.37
C LEU A 91 -2.53 6.55 -15.65
N GLY A 92 -3.22 7.04 -16.68
CA GLY A 92 -2.59 7.59 -17.89
C GLY A 92 -1.91 8.92 -17.61
N LEU A 93 -0.57 8.99 -17.75
CA LEU A 93 0.22 10.17 -17.43
C LEU A 93 1.35 10.41 -18.44
N ASP A 94 1.38 11.64 -18.99
CA ASP A 94 2.50 12.24 -19.72
C ASP A 94 2.76 13.66 -19.19
N SER A 95 4.03 14.07 -19.10
CA SER A 95 4.44 15.50 -19.14
C SER A 95 5.98 15.62 -19.17
N GLU A 96 6.49 16.25 -20.22
CA GLU A 96 7.89 16.24 -20.64
C GLU A 96 8.89 16.81 -19.62
N ARG A 97 9.89 15.97 -19.31
CA ARG A 97 11.24 16.24 -18.76
C ARG A 97 11.50 16.24 -17.25
N ILE A 98 10.49 16.19 -16.39
CA ILE A 98 10.53 15.47 -15.10
C ILE A 98 9.09 14.96 -14.88
N PRO A 99 8.84 13.64 -14.91
CA PRO A 99 7.49 13.14 -14.69
C PRO A 99 7.03 13.56 -13.29
N ARG A 100 5.90 14.28 -13.21
CA ARG A 100 5.27 14.56 -11.91
C ARG A 100 4.94 13.23 -11.25
N ASN A 101 5.35 13.07 -10.00
CA ASN A 101 4.98 11.92 -9.20
C ASN A 101 3.63 12.18 -8.55
N TRP A 102 2.57 11.56 -9.07
CA TRP A 102 1.21 11.65 -8.52
C TRP A 102 0.90 10.51 -7.53
N ALA A 103 1.89 9.72 -7.10
CA ALA A 103 1.65 8.53 -6.29
C ALA A 103 0.83 8.82 -5.03
N ALA A 104 1.18 9.83 -4.24
CA ALA A 104 0.46 10.15 -3.01
C ALA A 104 -1.02 10.49 -3.27
N SER A 105 -1.29 11.30 -4.30
CA SER A 105 -2.65 11.67 -4.68
C SER A 105 -3.45 10.48 -5.22
N GLN A 106 -2.84 9.64 -6.04
CA GLN A 106 -3.49 8.47 -6.62
C GLN A 106 -3.77 7.39 -5.57
N PHE A 107 -2.86 7.16 -4.62
CA PHE A 107 -3.10 6.27 -3.49
C PHE A 107 -4.23 6.79 -2.61
N ALA A 108 -4.27 8.09 -2.33
CA ALA A 108 -5.38 8.69 -1.58
C ALA A 108 -6.71 8.52 -2.33
N GLU A 109 -6.73 8.77 -3.64
CA GLU A 109 -7.93 8.59 -4.46
C GLU A 109 -8.40 7.12 -4.47
N ALA A 110 -7.48 6.16 -4.62
CA ALA A 110 -7.80 4.74 -4.59
C ALA A 110 -8.41 4.31 -3.24
N LEU A 111 -7.84 4.78 -2.12
CA LEU A 111 -8.39 4.54 -0.78
C LEU A 111 -9.77 5.19 -0.60
N GLY A 112 -9.93 6.42 -1.10
CA GLY A 112 -11.21 7.14 -1.05
C GLY A 112 -12.30 6.40 -1.83
N LYS A 113 -11.99 5.93 -3.04
CA LYS A 113 -12.90 5.11 -3.84
C LYS A 113 -13.24 3.79 -3.16
N ALA A 114 -12.25 3.09 -2.60
CA ALA A 114 -12.50 1.84 -1.88
C ALA A 114 -13.44 2.04 -0.66
N TRP A 115 -13.32 3.17 0.04
CA TRP A 115 -14.26 3.52 1.11
C TRP A 115 -15.66 3.84 0.57
N VAL A 116 -15.77 4.52 -0.56
CA VAL A 116 -17.07 4.80 -1.20
C VAL A 116 -17.76 3.50 -1.59
N GLU A 117 -17.03 2.54 -2.16
CA GLU A 117 -17.53 1.20 -2.47
C GLU A 117 -17.95 0.42 -1.21
N TYR A 118 -17.25 0.62 -0.09
CA TYR A 118 -17.66 0.04 1.19
C TYR A 118 -19.03 0.58 1.67
N ASN A 119 -19.42 1.77 1.20
CA ASN A 119 -20.77 2.34 1.30
C ASN A 119 -21.32 2.41 2.75
N ASN A 120 -20.50 2.94 3.66
CA ASN A 120 -20.90 3.18 5.05
C ASN A 120 -20.28 4.49 5.55
N GLU A 121 -21.13 5.51 5.75
CA GLU A 121 -20.71 6.86 6.17
C GLU A 121 -20.05 6.90 7.55
N SER A 122 -20.31 5.90 8.41
CA SER A 122 -19.69 5.77 9.73
C SER A 122 -18.40 4.93 9.69
N ALA A 123 -18.04 4.37 8.54
CA ALA A 123 -16.82 3.59 8.41
C ALA A 123 -15.58 4.48 8.46
N VAL A 124 -14.51 3.92 8.99
CA VAL A 124 -13.24 4.61 9.15
C VAL A 124 -12.16 3.84 8.40
N VAL A 125 -11.23 4.57 7.79
CA VAL A 125 -9.99 3.97 7.32
C VAL A 125 -9.10 3.77 8.55
N THR A 126 -8.53 2.58 8.72
CA THR A 126 -7.61 2.28 9.81
C THR A 126 -6.21 2.11 9.25
N MET A 127 -5.26 2.87 9.78
CA MET A 127 -3.84 2.71 9.43
C MET A 127 -3.13 1.89 10.50
N VAL A 128 -2.57 0.74 10.11
CA VAL A 128 -1.76 -0.11 10.97
C VAL A 128 -0.32 0.40 10.90
N VAL A 129 0.17 0.99 11.99
CA VAL A 129 1.48 1.65 12.05
C VAL A 129 2.43 0.91 12.99
N GLN A 130 3.74 1.11 12.86
CA GLN A 130 4.69 0.61 13.86
C GLN A 130 4.70 1.51 15.10
N ALA A 131 5.06 0.96 16.26
CA ALA A 131 5.13 1.73 17.52
C ALA A 131 6.21 2.83 17.49
N GLU A 132 7.29 2.61 16.75
CA GLU A 132 8.30 3.62 16.42
C GLU A 132 8.39 3.76 14.90
N GLU A 133 7.86 4.85 14.35
CA GLU A 133 7.77 5.07 12.91
C GLU A 133 8.49 6.36 12.52
N ARG A 134 9.74 6.25 12.03
CA ARG A 134 10.54 7.42 11.65
C ARG A 134 10.09 8.03 10.32
N ASN A 135 9.44 7.25 9.47
CA ASN A 135 8.89 7.69 8.20
C ASN A 135 7.40 8.08 8.31
N MET A 136 6.94 8.45 9.51
CA MET A 136 5.54 8.82 9.78
C MET A 136 5.03 9.95 8.89
N TYR A 137 5.91 10.82 8.40
CA TYR A 137 5.54 11.95 7.56
C TYR A 137 5.08 11.55 6.17
N ASP A 138 5.63 10.48 5.58
CA ASP A 138 5.13 9.94 4.31
C ASP A 138 3.67 9.49 4.45
N GLN A 139 3.35 8.85 5.58
CA GLN A 139 2.00 8.44 5.93
C GLN A 139 1.09 9.66 6.19
N TYR A 140 1.56 10.67 6.93
CA TYR A 140 0.80 11.90 7.17
C TYR A 140 0.44 12.64 5.88
N TRP A 141 1.35 12.67 4.90
CA TRP A 141 1.09 13.27 3.59
C TRP A 141 -0.08 12.60 2.86
N LEU A 142 -0.10 11.26 2.84
CA LEU A 142 -1.20 10.48 2.28
C LEU A 142 -2.53 10.78 2.99
N ILE A 143 -2.50 10.81 4.32
CA ILE A 143 -3.69 11.04 5.15
C ILE A 143 -4.24 12.46 4.96
N ASN A 144 -3.37 13.47 4.87
CA ASN A 144 -3.80 14.83 4.66
C ASN A 144 -4.52 14.97 3.31
N HIS A 145 -3.94 14.38 2.25
CA HIS A 145 -4.56 14.38 0.93
C HIS A 145 -5.92 13.68 0.92
N LEU A 146 -6.04 12.57 1.66
CA LEU A 146 -7.28 11.82 1.79
C LEU A 146 -8.36 12.64 2.52
N LYS A 147 -8.01 13.36 3.59
CA LYS A 147 -8.92 14.23 4.36
C LYS A 147 -9.36 15.47 3.59
N GLU A 148 -8.48 16.05 2.78
CA GLU A 148 -8.81 17.19 1.94
C GLU A 148 -9.80 16.79 0.81
N SER A 149 -9.70 15.54 0.34
CA SER A 149 -10.47 15.06 -0.81
C SER A 149 -11.82 14.42 -0.45
N TYR A 150 -11.98 13.93 0.80
CA TYR A 150 -13.16 13.16 1.22
C TYR A 150 -13.52 13.38 2.71
N PRO A 151 -14.81 13.29 3.09
CA PRO A 151 -15.29 13.57 4.45
C PRO A 151 -15.07 12.37 5.42
N PHE A 152 -13.82 11.99 5.70
CA PHE A 152 -13.50 10.84 6.57
C PHE A 152 -13.19 11.17 8.03
N VAL A 153 -13.45 10.18 8.90
CA VAL A 153 -12.87 10.06 10.25
C VAL A 153 -11.79 8.95 10.22
N MET A 154 -10.58 9.24 10.70
CA MET A 154 -9.42 8.34 10.64
C MET A 154 -8.95 7.95 12.05
N TYR A 155 -8.63 6.67 12.27
CA TYR A 155 -8.06 6.17 13.53
C TYR A 155 -6.69 5.52 13.30
N TYR A 156 -5.73 5.85 14.17
CA TYR A 156 -4.43 5.18 14.23
C TYR A 156 -4.53 3.99 15.16
N LEU A 157 -4.26 2.80 14.65
CA LEU A 157 -4.12 1.62 15.49
C LEU A 157 -2.62 1.37 15.72
N PHE A 158 -2.15 1.71 16.91
CA PHE A 158 -0.86 1.24 17.38
C PHE A 158 -1.04 -0.24 17.74
N PRO A 159 -0.30 -1.17 17.10
CA PRO A 159 -0.27 -2.55 17.57
C PRO A 159 0.25 -2.48 18.99
N PHE A 160 -0.56 -2.99 19.92
CA PHE A 160 -0.17 -3.19 21.31
C PHE A 160 1.24 -3.78 21.30
N ALA A 161 2.19 -3.11 21.96
CA ALA A 161 3.44 -3.72 22.33
C ALA A 161 3.08 -4.96 23.16
N ALA A 162 3.09 -6.13 22.53
CA ALA A 162 3.18 -7.38 23.25
C ALA A 162 4.55 -7.34 23.93
N ASN A 163 4.55 -6.94 25.20
CA ASN A 163 5.71 -7.05 26.08
C ASN A 163 6.17 -8.52 26.04
N LEU A 164 7.36 -8.75 25.52
CA LEU A 164 8.22 -9.88 25.86
C LEU A 164 9.39 -9.34 26.67
#